data_AF-A0A5B0DES9-F1
#
_entry.id   AF-A0A5B0DES9-F1
#
_cell.length_a   1.000
_cell.length_b   1.000
_cell.length_c   1.000
_cell.angle_alpha   90.00
_cell.angle_beta   90.00
_cell.angle_gamma   90.00
#
_symmetry.space_group_name_H-M   'P 1'
#
loop_
_entity.id
_entity.type
_entity.pdbx_description
1 polymer ?
#
loop_
_entity_poly.entity_id
_entity_poly.type
_entity_poly.pdbx_seq_one_letter_code
_entity_poly.pdbx_strand_id
1 'polypeptide(L)'
;MQLSKLFSMQRELDLFIQNNREKQTDVFQEKGLALLIELAELANETRCFKFWSTKGPSDDAVILEEYVDSIHFLLSLGIEKELHTLTSWPVGEVEGELTQLFLETTAAIHRFLNELTMTSYEQVWIHYGAIAKKLGFKNEDIIIAYLAKNEENYNRQKTGY
;
A
#
# COMPACT_ATOMS: atom_id res chain seq x y z
N MET A 1 9.11 -11.54 0.22
CA MET A 1 9.61 -10.52 1.19
C MET A 1 9.13 -10.86 2.60
N GLN A 2 9.93 -10.60 3.64
CA GLN A 2 9.51 -10.75 5.05
C GLN A 2 8.76 -9.50 5.51
N LEU A 3 7.55 -9.66 6.04
CA LEU A 3 6.66 -8.56 6.43
C LEU A 3 6.73 -8.21 7.93
N SER A 4 7.23 -9.13 8.78
CA SER A 4 7.22 -8.94 10.24
C SER A 4 7.89 -7.64 10.69
N LYS A 5 9.01 -7.25 10.06
CA LYS A 5 9.70 -5.98 10.36
C LYS A 5 8.86 -4.76 9.94
N LEU A 6 8.24 -4.82 8.75
CA LEU A 6 7.40 -3.76 8.21
C LEU A 6 6.16 -3.54 9.10
N PHE A 7 5.51 -4.62 9.55
CA PHE A 7 4.41 -4.54 10.52
C PHE A 7 4.83 -3.90 11.85
N SER A 8 6.01 -4.23 12.38
CA SER A 8 6.51 -3.60 13.61
C SER A 8 6.68 -2.09 13.44
N MET A 9 7.32 -1.67 12.35
CA MET A 9 7.55 -0.26 12.05
C MET A 9 6.25 0.51 11.79
N GLN A 10 5.31 -0.09 11.07
CA GLN A 10 4.00 0.52 10.83
C GLN A 10 3.22 0.69 12.14
N ARG A 11 3.26 -0.32 13.04
CA ARG A 11 2.60 -0.22 14.34
C ARG A 11 3.12 0.94 15.16
N GLU A 12 4.44 1.14 15.18
CA GLU A 12 5.05 2.26 15.90
C GLU A 12 4.62 3.61 15.29
N LEU A 13 4.60 3.72 13.96
CA LEU A 13 4.17 4.93 13.25
C LEU A 13 2.68 5.21 13.50
N ASP A 14 1.83 4.20 13.42
CA ASP A 14 0.40 4.31 13.68
C ASP A 14 0.12 4.78 15.11
N LEU A 15 0.82 4.21 16.10
CA LEU A 15 0.72 4.64 17.49
C LEU A 15 1.19 6.09 17.68
N PHE A 16 2.25 6.49 17.00
CA PHE A 16 2.75 7.87 17.05
C PHE A 16 1.73 8.86 16.47
N ILE A 17 1.20 8.58 15.28
CA ILE A 17 0.14 9.39 14.65
C ILE A 17 -1.08 9.44 15.56
N GLN A 18 -1.51 8.30 16.08
CA GLN A 18 -2.66 8.20 16.96
C GLN A 18 -2.49 9.08 18.21
N ASN A 19 -1.32 9.03 18.87
CA ASN A 19 -1.05 9.85 20.06
C ASN A 19 -0.98 11.36 19.77
N ASN A 20 -0.65 11.76 18.54
CA ASN A 20 -0.60 13.17 18.14
C ASN A 20 -1.97 13.74 17.76
N ARG A 21 -3.00 12.90 17.59
CA ARG A 21 -4.36 13.34 17.25
C ARG A 21 -5.11 13.80 18.50
N GLU A 22 -5.87 14.90 18.35
CA GLU A 22 -6.74 15.41 19.41
C GLU A 22 -7.84 14.42 19.82
N LYS A 23 -8.31 13.59 18.87
CA LYS A 23 -9.37 12.61 19.08
C LYS A 23 -8.92 11.20 18.76
N GLN A 24 -9.14 10.33 19.73
CA GLN A 24 -8.92 8.89 19.64
C GLN A 24 -10.15 8.21 19.05
N THR A 25 -10.37 8.37 17.74
CA THR A 25 -11.46 7.70 17.02
C THR A 25 -10.94 6.54 16.21
N ASP A 26 -11.78 5.52 16.03
CA ASP A 26 -11.59 4.51 14.98
C ASP A 26 -11.48 5.23 13.63
N VAL A 27 -10.49 4.83 12.82
CA VAL A 27 -10.19 5.39 11.50
C VAL A 27 -10.02 4.31 10.43
N PHE A 28 -10.57 3.12 10.68
CA PHE A 28 -10.45 2.00 9.76
C PHE A 28 -11.02 2.34 8.36
N GLN A 29 -12.17 3.02 8.29
CA GLN A 29 -12.77 3.40 7.01
C GLN A 29 -11.93 4.44 6.27
N GLU A 30 -11.37 5.41 6.99
CA GLU A 30 -10.49 6.43 6.46
C GLU A 30 -9.20 5.83 5.90
N LYS A 31 -8.60 4.85 6.60
CA LYS A 31 -7.44 4.09 6.10
C LYS A 31 -7.79 3.24 4.87
N GLY A 32 -9.00 2.67 4.85
CA GLY A 32 -9.51 1.93 3.68
C GLY A 32 -9.67 2.82 2.46
N LEU A 33 -10.20 4.03 2.64
CA LEU A 33 -10.27 5.04 1.59
C LEU A 33 -8.88 5.49 1.15
N ALA A 34 -7.97 5.76 2.10
CA ALA A 34 -6.60 6.16 1.78
C ALA A 34 -5.91 5.11 0.90
N LEU A 35 -6.01 3.82 1.22
CA LEU A 35 -5.47 2.75 0.37
C LEU A 35 -6.01 2.76 -1.07
N LEU A 36 -7.30 3.06 -1.26
CA LEU A 36 -7.88 3.18 -2.60
C LEU A 36 -7.36 4.42 -3.35
N ILE A 37 -7.14 5.53 -2.63
CA ILE A 37 -6.58 6.75 -3.20
C ILE A 37 -5.12 6.53 -3.61
N GLU A 38 -4.27 5.98 -2.73
CA GLU A 38 -2.87 5.70 -3.05
C GLU A 38 -2.74 4.74 -4.25
N LEU A 39 -3.61 3.73 -4.36
CA LEU A 39 -3.63 2.86 -5.54
C LEU A 39 -3.95 3.63 -6.83
N ALA A 40 -4.86 4.60 -6.75
CA ALA A 40 -5.23 5.45 -7.88
C ALA A 40 -4.14 6.47 -8.22
N GLU A 41 -3.42 7.00 -7.22
CA GLU A 41 -2.26 7.87 -7.41
C GLU A 41 -1.12 7.11 -8.09
N LEU A 42 -0.81 5.90 -7.63
CA LEU A 42 0.09 4.98 -8.31
C LEU A 42 -0.32 4.72 -9.77
N ALA A 43 -1.60 4.40 -10.02
CA ALA A 43 -2.11 4.21 -11.39
C ALA A 43 -1.94 5.48 -12.25
N ASN A 44 -2.12 6.66 -11.64
CA ASN A 44 -1.98 7.95 -12.31
C ASN A 44 -0.54 8.22 -12.77
N GLU A 45 0.45 7.84 -11.96
CA GLU A 45 1.88 8.01 -12.25
C GLU A 45 2.39 7.01 -13.31
N THR A 46 1.85 5.79 -13.34
CA THR A 46 2.12 4.85 -14.46
C THR A 46 1.46 5.29 -15.77
N ARG A 47 0.35 6.05 -15.68
CA ARG A 47 -0.45 6.53 -16.81
C ARG A 47 -0.98 5.42 -17.74
N CYS A 48 -0.98 4.16 -17.30
CA CYS A 48 -1.30 3.00 -18.14
C CYS A 48 -2.71 3.03 -18.74
N PHE A 49 -3.63 3.77 -18.13
CA PHE A 49 -5.02 3.92 -18.59
C PHE A 49 -5.26 5.10 -19.53
N LYS A 50 -4.28 6.02 -19.67
CA LYS A 50 -4.45 7.30 -20.41
C LYS A 50 -4.26 7.11 -21.92
N PHE A 51 -5.10 6.29 -22.54
CA PHE A 51 -5.03 5.93 -23.97
C PHE A 51 -5.16 7.12 -24.94
N TRP A 52 -5.66 8.26 -24.46
CA TRP A 52 -5.81 9.50 -25.23
C TRP A 52 -4.59 10.44 -25.16
N SER A 53 -3.50 10.02 -24.51
CA SER A 53 -2.31 10.86 -24.29
C SER A 53 -1.03 10.14 -24.67
N THR A 54 -0.08 10.87 -25.27
CA THR A 54 1.24 10.36 -25.63
C THR A 54 2.32 10.63 -24.56
N LYS A 55 1.99 11.35 -23.47
CA LYS A 55 2.92 11.57 -22.36
C LYS A 55 3.17 10.24 -21.64
N GLY A 56 4.45 9.85 -21.54
CA GLY A 56 4.90 8.65 -20.83
C GLY A 56 4.77 8.76 -19.30
N PRO A 57 5.01 7.64 -18.59
CA PRO A 57 4.93 7.57 -17.14
C PRO A 57 5.88 8.55 -16.45
N SER A 58 5.65 8.77 -15.15
CA SER A 58 6.63 9.46 -14.29
C SER A 58 7.87 8.60 -14.08
N ASP A 59 8.92 9.19 -13.48
CA ASP A 59 10.16 8.48 -13.19
C ASP A 59 9.92 7.30 -12.24
N ASP A 60 10.68 6.21 -12.38
CA ASP A 60 10.51 4.98 -11.58
C ASP A 60 10.55 5.24 -10.07
N ALA A 61 11.34 6.21 -9.62
CA ALA A 61 11.43 6.58 -8.21
C ALA A 61 10.10 7.16 -7.68
N VAL A 62 9.40 7.96 -8.49
CA VAL A 62 8.09 8.52 -8.14
C VAL A 62 7.05 7.40 -8.07
N ILE A 63 7.04 6.51 -9.06
CA ILE A 63 6.10 5.38 -9.08
C ILE A 63 6.34 4.45 -7.89
N LEU A 64 7.61 4.20 -7.53
CA LEU A 64 7.94 3.38 -6.37
C LEU A 64 7.51 4.05 -5.06
N GLU A 65 7.59 5.37 -4.96
CA GLU A 65 7.11 6.13 -3.81
C GLU A 65 5.60 5.94 -3.60
N GLU A 66 4.78 6.15 -4.64
CA GLU A 66 3.33 5.93 -4.60
C GLU A 66 2.98 4.46 -4.27
N TYR A 67 3.78 3.52 -4.76
CA TYR A 67 3.62 2.11 -4.43
C TYR A 67 3.82 1.86 -2.93
N VAL A 68 4.86 2.43 -2.31
CA VAL A 68 5.11 2.20 -0.89
C VAL A 68 4.12 2.96 0.01
N ASP A 69 3.54 4.06 -0.45
CA ASP A 69 2.42 4.72 0.24
C ASP A 69 1.21 3.79 0.39
N SER A 70 0.88 3.06 -0.67
CA SER A 70 -0.13 2.00 -0.61
C SER A 70 0.23 0.89 0.42
N ILE A 71 1.50 0.49 0.48
CA ILE A 71 1.96 -0.54 1.43
C ILE A 71 1.82 -0.09 2.88
N HIS A 72 2.06 1.20 3.19
CA HIS A 72 1.84 1.75 4.53
C HIS A 72 0.39 1.53 5.00
N PHE A 73 -0.59 1.90 4.18
CA PHE A 73 -2.00 1.72 4.53
C PHE A 73 -2.42 0.25 4.58
N LEU A 74 -1.89 -0.59 3.68
CA LEU A 74 -2.19 -2.02 3.69
C LEU A 74 -1.73 -2.68 4.99
N LEU A 75 -0.50 -2.40 5.44
CA LEU A 75 0.01 -2.86 6.73
C LEU A 75 -0.81 -2.33 7.90
N SER A 76 -1.19 -1.05 7.86
CA SER A 76 -1.97 -0.41 8.91
C SER A 76 -3.36 -1.06 9.09
N LEU A 77 -4.06 -1.32 7.98
CA LEU A 77 -5.34 -2.05 7.99
C LEU A 77 -5.18 -3.47 8.54
N GLY A 78 -4.10 -4.15 8.17
CA GLY A 78 -3.78 -5.48 8.71
C GLY A 78 -3.54 -5.47 10.22
N ILE A 79 -2.90 -4.42 10.75
CA ILE A 79 -2.69 -4.26 12.20
C ILE A 79 -4.03 -4.06 12.91
N GLU A 80 -4.88 -3.15 12.41
CA GLU A 80 -6.19 -2.84 13.01
C GLU A 80 -7.16 -4.03 13.06
N LYS A 81 -6.98 -5.01 12.16
CA LYS A 81 -7.79 -6.24 12.11
C LYS A 81 -7.06 -7.46 12.62
N GLU A 82 -5.95 -7.27 13.33
CA GLU A 82 -5.15 -8.36 13.93
C GLU A 82 -4.63 -9.40 12.91
N LEU A 83 -4.50 -9.01 11.63
CA LEU A 83 -4.04 -9.83 10.51
C LEU A 83 -2.50 -9.78 10.31
N HIS A 84 -1.77 -9.23 11.28
CA HIS A 84 -0.31 -9.12 11.25
C HIS A 84 0.42 -10.46 11.47
N THR A 85 -0.32 -11.56 11.58
CA THR A 85 0.21 -12.93 11.53
C THR A 85 0.68 -13.33 10.12
N LEU A 86 0.35 -12.54 9.09
CA LEU A 86 0.92 -12.65 7.74
C LEU A 86 2.40 -12.22 7.76
N THR A 87 3.31 -13.11 8.14
CA THR A 87 4.73 -12.76 8.33
C THR A 87 5.54 -12.67 7.03
N SER A 88 5.03 -13.24 5.94
CA SER A 88 5.70 -13.25 4.63
C SER A 88 4.74 -12.83 3.54
N TRP A 89 5.26 -12.16 2.52
CA TRP A 89 4.51 -11.83 1.33
C TRP A 89 3.89 -13.11 0.73
N PRO A 90 2.55 -13.17 0.55
CA PRO A 90 1.88 -14.38 0.11
C PRO A 90 2.29 -14.77 -1.30
N VAL A 91 2.39 -16.07 -1.54
CA VAL A 91 2.68 -16.62 -2.87
C VAL A 91 1.39 -16.65 -3.68
N GLY A 92 1.39 -16.02 -4.83
CA GLY A 92 0.30 -16.03 -5.80
C GLY A 92 0.76 -15.38 -7.09
N GLU A 93 0.19 -15.80 -8.21
CA GLU A 93 0.45 -15.18 -9.51
C GLU A 93 -0.86 -14.69 -10.11
N VAL A 94 -0.89 -13.39 -10.37
CA VAL A 94 -1.91 -12.74 -11.18
C VAL A 94 -1.16 -12.13 -12.36
N GLU A 95 -1.62 -12.44 -13.57
CA GLU A 95 -1.04 -11.93 -14.81
C GLU A 95 -2.01 -10.96 -15.47
N GLY A 96 -1.49 -9.94 -16.13
CA GLY A 96 -2.31 -8.96 -16.84
C GLY A 96 -1.53 -7.75 -17.30
N GLU A 97 -2.22 -6.88 -18.03
CA GLU A 97 -1.75 -5.53 -18.30
C GLU A 97 -2.01 -4.64 -17.08
N LEU A 98 -1.19 -3.58 -16.89
CA LEU A 98 -1.27 -2.72 -15.70
C LEU A 98 -2.70 -2.23 -15.44
N THR A 99 -3.40 -1.77 -16.47
CA THR A 99 -4.79 -1.31 -16.34
C THR A 99 -5.71 -2.39 -15.76
N GLN A 100 -5.57 -3.65 -16.18
CA GLN A 100 -6.34 -4.76 -15.62
C GLN A 100 -5.95 -5.03 -14.17
N LEU A 101 -4.63 -5.06 -13.89
CA LEU A 101 -4.13 -5.29 -12.52
C LEU A 101 -4.63 -4.23 -11.54
N PHE A 102 -4.68 -2.95 -11.92
CA PHE A 102 -5.24 -1.89 -11.06
C PHE A 102 -6.73 -2.08 -10.79
N LEU A 103 -7.53 -2.47 -11.80
CA LEU A 103 -8.95 -2.74 -11.64
C LEU A 103 -9.20 -3.95 -10.72
N GLU A 104 -8.46 -5.03 -10.92
CA GLU A 104 -8.55 -6.23 -10.08
C GLU A 104 -8.08 -5.97 -8.64
N THR A 105 -7.00 -5.19 -8.46
CA THR A 105 -6.53 -4.76 -7.14
C THR A 105 -7.58 -3.91 -6.43
N THR A 106 -8.24 -2.99 -7.15
CA THR A 106 -9.35 -2.18 -6.60
C THR A 106 -10.49 -3.09 -6.12
N ALA A 107 -10.87 -4.09 -6.92
CA ALA A 107 -11.90 -5.06 -6.54
C ALA A 107 -11.47 -5.92 -5.33
N ALA A 108 -10.20 -6.32 -5.25
CA ALA A 108 -9.65 -7.06 -4.12
C ALA A 108 -9.69 -6.23 -2.83
N ILE A 109 -9.34 -4.94 -2.89
CA ILE A 109 -9.43 -4.01 -1.75
C ILE A 109 -10.89 -3.90 -1.28
N HIS A 110 -11.84 -3.67 -2.20
CA HIS A 110 -13.25 -3.62 -1.83
C HIS A 110 -13.75 -4.91 -1.19
N ARG A 111 -13.31 -6.07 -1.68
CA ARG A 111 -13.64 -7.37 -1.07
C ARG A 111 -13.10 -7.44 0.35
N PHE A 112 -11.82 -7.11 0.54
CA PHE A 112 -11.20 -7.08 1.87
C PHE A 112 -11.94 -6.14 2.83
N LEU A 113 -12.27 -4.91 2.42
CA LEU A 113 -12.95 -3.94 3.27
C LEU A 113 -14.37 -4.39 3.67
N ASN A 114 -15.00 -5.29 2.91
CA ASN A 114 -16.30 -5.87 3.25
C ASN A 114 -16.19 -7.15 4.10
N GLU A 115 -15.21 -8.01 3.82
CA GLU A 115 -15.09 -9.34 4.43
C GLU A 115 -14.20 -9.36 5.68
N LEU A 116 -13.15 -8.54 5.71
CA LEU A 116 -12.17 -8.42 6.80
C LEU A 116 -11.52 -9.75 7.22
N THR A 117 -11.35 -10.67 6.27
CA THR A 117 -10.73 -11.99 6.52
C THR A 117 -9.28 -12.02 6.10
N MET A 118 -8.49 -12.92 6.70
CA MET A 118 -7.10 -13.18 6.27
C MET A 118 -7.02 -13.53 4.78
N THR A 119 -7.93 -14.38 4.27
CA THR A 119 -7.96 -14.74 2.86
C THR A 119 -8.16 -13.53 1.95
N SER A 120 -9.14 -12.67 2.27
CA SER A 120 -9.38 -11.45 1.48
C SER A 120 -8.19 -10.48 1.56
N TYR A 121 -7.50 -10.41 2.70
CA TYR A 121 -6.31 -9.59 2.91
C TYR A 121 -5.11 -10.11 2.09
N GLU A 122 -4.84 -11.42 2.12
CA GLU A 122 -3.80 -12.06 1.31
C GLU A 122 -4.02 -11.82 -0.18
N GLN A 123 -5.28 -11.82 -0.65
CA GLN A 123 -5.59 -11.49 -2.03
C GLN A 123 -5.16 -10.08 -2.41
N VAL A 124 -5.32 -9.09 -1.53
CA VAL A 124 -4.82 -7.71 -1.80
C VAL A 124 -3.30 -7.72 -1.98
N TRP A 125 -2.55 -8.39 -1.10
CA TRP A 125 -1.09 -8.53 -1.21
C TRP A 125 -0.63 -9.24 -2.49
N ILE A 126 -1.35 -10.28 -2.93
CA ILE A 126 -1.05 -10.98 -4.18
C ILE A 126 -1.21 -10.03 -5.37
N HIS A 127 -2.27 -9.22 -5.41
CA HIS A 127 -2.49 -8.26 -6.50
C HIS A 127 -1.45 -7.12 -6.50
N TYR A 128 -1.09 -6.59 -5.32
CA TYR A 128 0.03 -5.65 -5.22
C TYR A 128 1.36 -6.28 -5.67
N GLY A 129 1.55 -7.57 -5.43
CA GLY A 129 2.72 -8.32 -5.90
C GLY A 129 2.77 -8.42 -7.42
N ALA A 130 1.63 -8.62 -8.07
CA ALA A 130 1.52 -8.62 -9.52
C ALA A 130 1.83 -7.24 -10.13
N ILE A 131 1.35 -6.15 -9.52
CA ILE A 131 1.70 -4.78 -9.93
C ILE A 131 3.21 -4.55 -9.80
N ALA A 132 3.82 -4.88 -8.66
CA ALA A 132 5.27 -4.75 -8.47
C ALA A 132 6.07 -5.55 -9.52
N LYS A 133 5.67 -6.79 -9.79
CA LYS A 133 6.29 -7.64 -10.82
C LYS A 133 6.18 -7.00 -12.21
N LYS A 134 5.01 -6.44 -12.57
CA LYS A 134 4.78 -5.80 -13.87
C LYS A 134 5.56 -4.49 -14.02
N LEU A 135 5.77 -3.75 -12.93
CA LEU A 135 6.60 -2.54 -12.88
C LEU A 135 8.10 -2.82 -12.72
N GLY A 136 8.50 -4.08 -12.52
CA GLY A 136 9.90 -4.47 -12.38
C GLY A 136 10.52 -4.14 -11.02
N PHE A 137 9.70 -3.86 -10.00
CA PHE A 137 10.18 -3.56 -8.66
C PHE A 137 10.76 -4.80 -7.98
N LYS A 138 11.93 -4.64 -7.37
CA LYS A 138 12.54 -5.69 -6.54
C LYS A 138 12.10 -5.52 -5.10
N ASN A 139 12.08 -6.63 -4.36
CA ASN A 139 11.73 -6.60 -2.94
C ASN A 139 12.67 -5.68 -2.14
N GLU A 140 13.97 -5.67 -2.49
CA GLU A 140 14.96 -4.83 -1.84
C GLU A 140 14.64 -3.33 -2.01
N ASP A 141 14.26 -2.93 -3.23
CA ASP A 141 13.92 -1.54 -3.55
C ASP A 141 12.65 -1.09 -2.82
N ILE A 142 11.63 -1.96 -2.75
CA ILE A 142 10.40 -1.71 -1.98
C ILE A 142 10.71 -1.52 -0.49
N ILE A 143 11.58 -2.36 0.09
CA ILE A 143 11.97 -2.22 1.51
C ILE A 143 12.68 -0.88 1.73
N ILE A 144 13.65 -0.53 0.87
CA ILE A 144 14.42 0.71 1.01
C ILE A 144 13.50 1.93 0.93
N ALA A 145 12.62 1.98 -0.08
CA ALA A 145 11.67 3.06 -0.26
C ALA A 145 10.68 3.16 0.91
N TYR A 146 10.17 2.03 1.40
CA TYR A 146 9.30 2.01 2.58
C TYR A 146 10.01 2.56 3.83
N LEU A 147 11.26 2.17 4.07
CA LEU A 147 12.02 2.66 5.23
C LEU A 147 12.22 4.18 5.17
N ALA A 148 12.58 4.70 3.99
CA ALA A 148 12.74 6.15 3.78
C ALA A 148 11.41 6.89 3.99
N LYS A 149 10.31 6.37 3.44
CA LYS A 149 8.98 6.96 3.58
C LYS A 149 8.45 6.90 5.02
N ASN A 150 8.72 5.81 5.74
CA ASN A 150 8.39 5.68 7.16
C ASN A 150 9.09 6.78 7.99
N GLU A 151 10.39 7.00 7.76
CA GLU A 151 11.15 8.07 8.42
C GLU A 151 10.62 9.47 8.07
N GLU A 152 10.30 9.70 6.79
CA GLU A 152 9.69 10.95 6.36
C GLU A 152 8.35 11.21 7.04
N ASN A 153 7.48 10.19 7.13
CA ASN A 153 6.18 10.29 7.78
C ASN A 153 6.31 10.62 9.28
N TYR A 154 7.29 10.05 9.99
CA TYR A 154 7.62 10.48 11.35
C TYR A 154 8.00 11.96 11.44
N ASN A 155 8.79 12.45 10.48
CA ASN A 155 9.22 13.84 10.46
C ASN A 155 8.05 14.79 10.15
N ARG A 156 7.18 14.45 9.19
CA ARG A 156 5.95 15.20 8.87
C ARG A 156 5.05 15.36 10.09
N GLN A 157 4.89 14.29 10.87
CA GLN A 157 4.08 14.29 12.10
C GLN A 157 4.71 15.12 13.24
N LYS A 158 6.04 15.19 13.34
CA LYS A 158 6.71 16.09 14.32
C LYS A 158 6.53 17.56 13.99
N THR A 159 6.37 17.91 12.72
CA THR A 159 6.21 19.31 12.27
C THR A 159 4.74 19.75 12.20
N GLY A 160 3.80 18.91 12.61
CA GLY A 160 2.37 19.28 12.70
C GLY A 160 1.62 19.27 11.37
N TYR A 161 2.04 18.42 10.43
CA TYR A 161 1.25 18.11 9.24
C TYR A 161 0.08 17.18 9.58
#